data_AF-A0A955P198-F1
#
_entry.id   AF-A0A955P198-F1
#
_cell.length_a   1.000
_cell.length_b   1.000
_cell.length_c   1.000
_cell.angle_alpha   90.00
_cell.angle_beta   90.00
_cell.angle_gamma   90.00
#
_symmetry.space_group_name_H-M   'P 1'
#
loop_
_entity.id
_entity.type
_entity.pdbx_description
1 polymer ?
#
loop_
_entity_poly.entity_id
_entity_poly.type
_entity_poly.pdbx_seq_one_letter_code
_entity_poly.pdbx_strand_id
1 'polypeptide(L)' 'EKLGKPCLHLPHQEGIDQAVQRLGEFIKRNEIGVLNVAGPRASGEPEVGEFVREVLGSVLSRSK' A
#
# COMPACT_ATOMS: atom_id res chain seq x y z
N GLU A 1 12.05 -7.65 -8.32
CA GLU A 1 11.36 -8.89 -7.90
C GLU A 1 12.36 -10.06 -7.76
N LYS A 2 13.21 -10.05 -6.72
CA LYS A 2 14.34 -10.98 -6.63
C LYS A 2 14.13 -12.20 -5.71
N LEU A 3 12.96 -12.31 -5.07
CA LEU A 3 12.67 -13.33 -4.04
C LEU A 3 11.36 -14.12 -4.28
N GLY A 4 10.74 -13.99 -5.45
CA GLY A 4 9.50 -14.71 -5.79
C GLY A 4 8.27 -14.33 -4.96
N LYS A 5 8.36 -13.29 -4.12
CA LYS A 5 7.23 -12.78 -3.33
C LYS A 5 6.43 -11.76 -4.12
N PRO A 6 5.08 -11.77 -4.04
CA PRO A 6 4.25 -10.71 -4.58
C PRO A 6 4.71 -9.35 -4.07
N CYS A 7 4.82 -8.38 -4.98
CA CYS A 7 5.24 -7.02 -4.68
C CYS A 7 4.35 -6.04 -5.43
N LEU A 8 3.89 -5.00 -4.73
CA LEU A 8 3.13 -3.91 -5.30
C LEU A 8 3.83 -2.60 -4.99
N HIS A 9 4.12 -1.82 -6.02
CA HIS A 9 4.61 -0.45 -5.90
C HIS A 9 3.47 0.53 -6.14
N LEU A 10 3.29 1.46 -5.20
CA LEU A 10 2.23 2.49 -5.22
C LEU A 10 2.89 3.87 -5.21
N PRO A 11 3.06 4.51 -6.39
CA PRO A 11 3.59 5.86 -6.46
C PRO A 11 2.55 6.88 -5.99
N HIS A 12 2.98 7.89 -5.23
CA HIS A 12 2.11 8.92 -4.66
C HIS A 12 1.27 9.66 -5.73
N GLN A 13 1.83 9.82 -6.93
CA GLN A 13 1.22 10.54 -8.06
C GLN A 13 -0.04 9.87 -8.62
N GLU A 14 -0.28 8.59 -8.32
CA GLU A 14 -1.50 7.90 -8.76
C GLU A 14 -2.74 8.29 -7.95
N GLY A 15 -2.55 8.94 -6.79
CA GLY A 15 -3.63 9.36 -5.90
C GLY A 15 -4.15 8.24 -5.00
N ILE A 16 -4.86 8.65 -3.95
CA ILE A 16 -5.32 7.76 -2.86
C ILE A 16 -6.30 6.71 -3.37
N ASP A 17 -7.32 7.10 -4.14
CA ASP A 17 -8.38 6.17 -4.57
C ASP A 17 -7.84 5.00 -5.39
N GLN A 18 -6.94 5.28 -6.34
CA GLN A 18 -6.29 4.24 -7.12
C GLN A 18 -5.37 3.37 -6.26
N ALA A 19 -4.60 3.97 -5.36
CA ALA A 19 -3.74 3.21 -4.45
C ALA A 19 -4.54 2.26 -3.56
N VAL A 20 -5.70 2.72 -3.05
CA VAL A 20 -6.64 1.92 -2.25
C VAL A 20 -7.19 0.75 -3.06
N GLN A 21 -7.66 0.99 -4.28
CA GLN A 21 -8.19 -0.06 -5.14
C GLN A 21 -7.12 -1.13 -5.45
N ARG A 22 -5.94 -0.69 -5.91
CA ARG A 22 -4.84 -1.59 -6.29
C ARG A 22 -4.34 -2.41 -5.11
N LEU A 23 -4.21 -1.80 -3.94
CA LEU A 23 -3.80 -2.51 -2.73
C LEU A 23 -4.84 -3.55 -2.30
N GLY A 24 -6.13 -3.18 -2.32
CA GLY A 24 -7.21 -4.11 -1.99
C GLY A 24 -7.26 -5.32 -2.93
N GLU A 25 -7.13 -5.10 -4.24
CA GLU A 25 -7.05 -6.18 -5.23
C GLU A 25 -5.81 -7.05 -5.04
N PHE A 26 -4.66 -6.43 -4.76
CA PHE A 26 -3.41 -7.15 -4.53
C PHE A 26 -3.46 -8.07 -3.30
N ILE A 27 -4.02 -7.58 -2.19
CA ILE A 27 -4.20 -8.38 -0.97
C ILE A 27 -5.11 -9.58 -1.23
N LYS A 28 -6.27 -9.34 -1.86
CA LYS A 28 -7.24 -10.41 -2.15
C LYS A 28 -6.68 -11.45 -3.13
N ARG A 29 -6.06 -11.00 -4.23
CA ARG A 29 -5.55 -11.89 -5.28
C ARG A 29 -4.41 -12.78 -4.82
N ASN A 30 -3.58 -12.31 -3.88
CA ASN A 30 -2.41 -13.04 -3.38
C ASN A 30 -2.62 -13.63 -1.98
N GLU A 31 -3.85 -13.57 -1.45
CA GLU A 31 -4.23 -14.10 -0.13
C GLU A 31 -3.29 -13.65 1.00
N ILE A 32 -2.94 -12.35 1.00
CA ILE A 32 -1.94 -11.80 1.91
C ILE A 32 -2.51 -11.71 3.33
N GLY A 33 -2.06 -12.58 4.22
CA GLY A 33 -2.34 -12.49 5.65
C GLY A 33 -1.40 -11.57 6.44
N VAL A 34 -0.18 -11.34 5.94
CA VAL A 34 0.82 -10.45 6.55
C VAL A 34 1.44 -9.57 5.46
N LEU A 35 1.20 -8.26 5.54
CA LEU A 35 1.69 -7.27 4.58
C LEU A 35 2.96 -6.59 5.09
N ASN A 36 4.07 -6.77 4.39
CA ASN A 36 5.28 -5.96 4.60
C ASN A 36 5.15 -4.65 3.82
N VAL A 37 5.41 -3.53 4.49
CA VAL A 37 5.35 -2.19 3.88
C VAL A 37 6.75 -1.58 3.89
N ALA A 38 7.19 -1.08 2.74
CA ALA A 38 8.45 -0.38 2.57
C ALA A 38 8.20 0.98 1.91
N GLY A 39 9.02 1.96 2.25
CA GLY A 39 8.93 3.31 1.70
C GLY A 39 10.12 4.15 2.11
N PRO A 40 10.25 5.36 1.55
CA PRO A 40 11.26 6.31 1.95
C PRO A 40 11.10 6.72 3.41
N ARG A 41 12.20 7.23 3.98
CA ARG A 41 12.17 7.80 5.33
C ARG A 41 11.42 9.12 5.31
N ALA A 42 10.71 9.44 6.38
CA ALA A 42 9.99 10.71 6.52
C ALA A 42 10.88 11.96 6.31
N SER A 43 12.17 11.88 6.66
CA SER A 43 13.12 12.97 6.39
C SER A 43 13.40 13.23 4.90
N GLY A 44 13.15 12.26 4.04
CA GLY A 44 13.25 12.39 2.58
C GLY A 44 11.91 12.67 1.89
N GLU A 45 10.79 12.28 2.52
CA GLU A 45 9.45 12.52 2.01
C GLU A 45 8.47 12.67 3.19
N PRO A 46 8.25 13.89 3.71
CA PRO A 46 7.46 14.11 4.93
C PRO A 46 6.00 13.65 4.82
N GLU A 47 5.43 13.74 3.62
CA GLU A 47 4.02 13.43 3.33
C GLU A 47 3.74 11.92 3.20
N VAL A 48 4.79 11.09 3.10
CA VAL A 48 4.64 9.63 2.92
C VAL A 48 3.86 8.98 4.06
N GLY A 49 3.99 9.52 5.28
CA GLY A 49 3.32 8.98 6.45
C GLY A 49 1.80 9.21 6.43
N GLU A 50 1.33 10.30 5.86
CA GLU A 50 -0.10 10.58 5.72
C GLU A 50 -0.70 9.71 4.62
N PHE A 51 -0.03 9.68 3.45
CA PHE A 51 -0.40 8.83 2.33
C PHE A 51 -0.57 7.35 2.74
N VAL A 52 0.42 6.79 3.45
CA VAL A 52 0.37 5.39 3.90
C VAL A 52 -0.80 5.16 4.86
N ARG A 53 -1.07 6.08 5.79
CA ARG A 53 -2.17 5.93 6.75
C ARG A 53 -3.53 5.97 6.07
N GLU A 54 -3.72 6.88 5.12
CA GLU A 54 -4.99 7.02 4.42
C GLU A 54 -5.29 5.82 3.53
N VAL A 55 -4.29 5.34 2.77
CA VAL A 55 -4.43 4.15 1.92
C VAL A 55 -4.71 2.90 2.77
N LEU A 56 -3.88 2.64 3.79
CA LEU A 56 -4.07 1.46 4.65
C LEU A 56 -5.38 1.52 5.45
N GLY A 57 -5.71 2.69 6.01
CA GLY A 57 -6.96 2.89 6.74
C GLY A 57 -8.17 2.64 5.86
N SER A 58 -8.15 3.11 4.62
CA SER A 58 -9.25 2.92 3.66
C SER A 58 -9.42 1.47 3.22
N VAL A 59 -8.33 0.73 3.00
CA VAL A 59 -8.40 -0.69 2.61
C VAL A 59 -8.86 -1.55 3.78
N LEU A 60 -8.28 -1.38 4.97
CA LEU A 60 -8.54 -2.24 6.13
C LEU A 60 -9.90 -1.99 6.78
N SER A 61 -10.42 -0.76 6.72
CA SER A 61 -11.76 -0.44 7.22
C SER A 61 -12.90 -1.00 6.36
N ARG A 62 -12.64 -1.27 5.07
CA ARG A 62 -13.60 -1.86 4.12
C ARG A 62 -13.65 -3.39 4.16
N SER A 63 -12.80 -4.05 4.96
CA SER A 63 -12.69 -5.51 5.05
C SER A 63 -13.60 -6.16 6.10
N LYS A 64 -14.77 -5.56 6.42
CA LYS A 64 -15.79 -6.22 7.25
C LYS A 64 -16.74 -7.07 6.42
#